data_AF-A0A7C1QPA8-F1
#
_entry.id   AF-A0A7C1QPA8-F1
#
_cell.length_a   1.000
_cell.length_b   1.000
_cell.length_c   1.000
_cell.angle_alpha   90.00
_cell.angle_beta   90.00
_cell.angle_gamma   90.00
#
_symmetry.space_group_name_H-M   'P 1'
#
loop_
_entity.id
_entity.type
_entity.pdbx_description
1 polymer ?
#
loop_
_entity_poly.entity_id
_entity_poly.type
_entity_poly.pdbx_seq_one_letter_code
_entity_poly.pdbx_strand_id
1 'polypeptide(L)'
;MVLFRKVRNKLLRLEKFKTYFIYALGEIALIVVGLLIAWKINNLNEIKKNRVVELKIYKSLSQELDTNLIVLDSAIVDYTKSIQMLQNTINYLGIQPKELTQDAKKLIVNLNYEKTIVRNEAINSINATNKFEFIESDSLKYLIAAYPNELDSFNNQQSKIENIITNRLKPVIEKHISLLEILPENSYNYQRVKNFGNQSNYPELLVSREYQNGVIDRLLRTKDQLSIAKNLRFKTETIATKLNHELNRP
;
A
#
# COMPACT_ATOMS: atom_id res chain seq x y z
N MET A 1 38.98 37.14 68.61
CA MET A 1 38.68 36.95 67.17
C MET A 1 39.88 37.35 66.28
N VAL A 2 41.10 36.84 66.55
CA VAL A 2 42.32 37.21 65.79
C VAL A 2 43.16 35.99 65.36
N LEU A 3 42.95 34.83 65.97
CA LEU A 3 43.66 33.58 65.64
C LEU A 3 43.27 33.01 64.27
N PHE A 4 42.00 33.09 63.85
CA PHE A 4 41.54 32.59 62.54
C PHE A 4 42.02 33.43 61.35
N ARG A 5 42.32 34.72 61.55
CA ARG A 5 42.89 35.58 60.50
C ARG A 5 44.33 35.19 60.14
N LYS A 6 45.13 34.78 61.13
CA LYS A 6 46.51 34.32 60.90
C LYS A 6 46.56 32.94 60.24
N VAL A 7 45.61 32.05 60.55
CA VAL A 7 45.47 30.74 59.86
C VAL A 7 45.05 30.93 58.40
N ARG A 8 44.11 31.83 58.11
CA ARG A 8 43.73 32.20 56.73
C ARG A 8 44.90 32.78 55.94
N ASN A 9 45.68 33.67 56.54
CA ASN A 9 46.85 34.28 55.86
C ASN A 9 48.06 33.33 55.76
N LYS A 10 48.16 32.29 56.59
CA LYS A 10 49.17 31.21 56.44
C LYS A 10 48.77 30.18 55.38
N LEU A 11 47.49 29.80 55.30
CA LEU A 11 46.96 28.92 54.24
C LEU A 11 47.11 29.54 52.85
N LEU A 12 46.94 30.86 52.72
CA LEU A 12 47.19 31.62 51.50
C LEU A 12 48.69 31.82 51.18
N ARG A 13 49.59 31.54 52.13
CA ARG A 13 51.06 31.60 52.00
C ARG A 13 51.72 30.23 51.88
N LEU A 14 50.94 29.19 51.64
CA LEU A 14 51.45 27.85 51.36
C LEU A 14 51.31 27.59 49.87
N GLU A 15 52.43 27.39 49.19
CA GLU A 15 52.49 26.78 47.85
C GLU A 15 51.57 25.54 47.74
N LYS A 16 51.32 24.86 48.88
CA LYS A 16 50.41 23.73 49.03
C LYS A 16 48.93 24.00 48.70
N PHE A 17 48.37 25.22 48.85
CA PHE A 17 46.95 25.46 48.50
C PHE A 17 46.74 25.45 46.98
N LYS A 18 47.71 26.00 46.23
CA LYS A 18 47.75 25.86 44.76
C LYS A 18 47.86 24.39 44.39
N THR A 19 48.71 23.64 45.09
CA THR A 19 48.86 22.19 44.91
C THR A 19 47.52 21.48 45.10
N TYR A 20 46.86 21.60 46.26
CA TYR A 20 45.57 20.95 46.53
C TYR A 20 44.45 21.37 45.56
N PHE A 21 44.40 22.64 45.15
CA PHE A 21 43.41 23.13 44.18
C PHE A 21 43.63 22.55 42.77
N ILE A 22 44.89 22.45 42.32
CA ILE A 22 45.24 21.80 41.04
C ILE A 22 44.89 20.30 41.08
N TYR A 23 45.16 19.63 42.20
CA TYR A 23 44.80 18.23 42.38
C TYR A 23 43.27 18.01 42.37
N ALA A 24 42.50 18.84 43.08
CA ALA A 24 41.04 18.76 43.08
C ALA A 24 40.42 19.07 41.71
N LEU A 25 40.96 20.05 40.98
CA LEU A 25 40.56 20.32 39.59
C LEU A 25 40.89 19.15 38.66
N GLY A 26 42.05 18.52 38.84
CA GLY A 26 42.45 17.32 38.11
C GLY A 26 41.46 16.17 38.34
N GLU A 27 41.03 15.95 39.58
CA GLU A 27 40.07 14.91 39.95
C GLU A 27 38.67 15.17 39.37
N ILE A 28 38.18 16.42 39.44
CA ILE A 28 36.91 16.81 38.79
C ILE A 28 37.00 16.60 37.27
N ALA A 29 38.08 17.02 36.63
CA ALA A 29 38.27 16.82 35.20
C ALA A 29 38.28 15.33 34.82
N LEU A 30 38.93 14.48 35.63
CA LEU A 30 38.97 13.03 35.45
C LEU A 30 37.58 12.40 35.59
N ILE A 31 36.80 12.82 36.60
CA ILE A 31 35.41 12.38 36.81
C ILE A 31 34.52 12.80 35.63
N VAL A 32 34.64 14.05 35.16
CA VAL A 32 33.87 14.57 34.02
C VAL A 32 34.22 13.81 32.73
N VAL A 33 35.50 13.54 32.47
CA VAL A 33 35.92 12.71 31.33
C VAL A 33 35.37 11.29 31.45
N GLY A 34 35.36 10.70 32.65
CA GLY A 34 34.74 9.40 32.91
C GLY A 34 33.23 9.39 32.60
N LEU A 35 32.50 10.41 33.05
CA LEU A 35 31.07 10.61 32.76
C LEU A 35 30.81 10.78 31.26
N LEU A 36 31.63 11.57 30.56
CA LEU A 36 31.48 11.79 29.11
C LEU A 36 31.74 10.50 28.32
N ILE A 37 32.74 9.70 28.70
CA ILE A 37 33.01 8.41 28.08
C ILE A 37 31.85 7.44 28.33
N ALA A 38 31.37 7.34 29.57
CA ALA A 38 30.23 6.49 29.93
C ALA A 38 28.97 6.90 29.15
N TRP A 39 28.70 8.20 29.05
CA TRP A 39 27.59 8.74 28.26
C TRP A 39 27.73 8.40 26.77
N LYS A 40 28.93 8.56 26.18
CA LYS A 40 29.19 8.20 24.78
C LYS A 40 28.99 6.71 24.52
N ILE A 41 29.44 5.83 25.42
CA ILE A 41 29.24 4.38 25.29
C ILE A 41 27.75 4.03 25.37
N ASN A 42 27.01 4.65 26.29
CA ASN A 42 25.56 4.45 26.38
C ASN A 42 24.85 4.88 25.09
N ASN A 43 25.18 6.06 24.57
CA ASN A 43 24.59 6.57 23.33
C ASN A 43 24.89 5.67 22.13
N LEU A 44 26.10 5.13 22.00
CA LEU A 44 26.45 4.18 20.94
C LEU A 44 25.67 2.86 21.06
N ASN A 45 25.42 2.37 22.27
CA ASN A 45 24.61 1.17 22.50
C ASN A 45 23.13 1.41 22.14
N GLU A 46 22.58 2.60 22.43
CA GLU A 46 21.23 2.98 22.03
C GLU A 46 21.09 3.08 20.50
N ILE A 47 22.04 3.74 19.82
CA ILE A 47 22.06 3.83 18.35
C ILE A 47 22.08 2.42 17.72
N LYS A 48 22.93 1.52 18.23
CA LYS A 48 22.97 0.13 17.74
C LYS A 48 21.64 -0.60 17.91
N LYS A 49 21.00 -0.44 19.07
CA LYS A 49 19.67 -1.05 19.33
C LYS A 49 18.61 -0.48 18.38
N ASN A 50 18.60 0.83 18.18
CA ASN A 50 17.67 1.50 17.26
C ASN A 50 17.88 1.03 15.82
N ARG A 51 19.14 0.89 15.37
CA ARG A 51 19.47 0.37 14.04
C ARG A 51 18.98 -1.07 13.83
N VAL A 52 19.04 -1.93 14.84
CA VAL A 52 18.49 -3.30 14.75
C VAL A 52 16.97 -3.28 14.55
N VAL A 53 16.27 -2.40 15.26
CA VAL A 53 14.81 -2.23 15.11
C VAL A 53 14.48 -1.68 13.73
N GLU A 54 15.20 -0.65 13.28
CA GLU A 54 15.05 -0.05 11.96
C GLU A 54 15.24 -1.07 10.84
N LEU A 55 16.31 -1.87 10.87
CA LEU A 55 16.56 -2.92 9.88
C LEU A 55 15.45 -3.98 9.86
N LYS A 56 14.85 -4.30 11.01
CA LYS A 56 13.72 -5.22 11.08
C LYS A 56 12.47 -4.62 10.42
N ILE A 57 12.22 -3.33 10.63
CA ILE A 57 11.14 -2.59 9.97
C ILE A 57 11.38 -2.59 8.46
N TYR A 58 12.59 -2.25 8.01
CA TYR A 58 12.94 -2.20 6.59
C TYR A 58 12.82 -3.55 5.89
N LYS A 59 13.26 -4.64 6.51
CA LYS A 59 13.09 -5.99 5.94
C LYS A 59 11.62 -6.36 5.76
N SER A 60 10.79 -6.10 6.78
CA SER A 60 9.35 -6.38 6.70
C SER A 60 8.68 -5.55 5.62
N LEU A 61 9.04 -4.27 5.51
CA LEU A 61 8.50 -3.37 4.51
C LEU A 61 8.96 -3.77 3.09
N SER A 62 10.22 -4.14 2.91
CA SER A 62 10.76 -4.59 1.61
C SER A 62 10.01 -5.80 1.10
N GLN A 63 9.80 -6.82 1.94
CA GLN A 63 9.05 -8.02 1.56
C GLN A 63 7.61 -7.70 1.13
N GLU A 64 6.95 -6.77 1.83
CA GLU A 64 5.61 -6.31 1.48
C GLU A 64 5.60 -5.58 0.13
N LEU A 65 6.53 -4.64 -0.08
CA LEU A 65 6.61 -3.86 -1.31
C LEU A 65 6.94 -4.74 -2.53
N ASP A 66 7.85 -5.70 -2.40
CA ASP A 66 8.21 -6.63 -3.48
C ASP A 66 7.00 -7.50 -3.88
N THR A 67 6.24 -7.99 -2.89
CA THR A 67 4.99 -8.72 -3.15
C THR A 67 3.97 -7.82 -3.86
N ASN A 68 3.83 -6.58 -3.40
CA ASN A 68 2.90 -5.62 -3.98
C ASN A 68 3.24 -5.25 -5.42
N LEU A 69 4.53 -5.12 -5.77
CA LEU A 69 4.95 -4.86 -7.14
C LEU A 69 4.49 -5.97 -8.10
N ILE A 70 4.68 -7.24 -7.72
CA ILE A 70 4.23 -8.39 -8.52
C ILE A 70 2.71 -8.38 -8.72
N VAL A 71 1.96 -8.13 -7.64
CA VAL A 71 0.49 -8.06 -7.68
C VAL A 71 0.02 -6.91 -8.58
N LEU A 72 0.64 -5.73 -8.46
CA LEU A 72 0.28 -4.55 -9.24
C LEU A 72 0.63 -4.73 -10.72
N ASP A 73 1.75 -5.37 -11.04
CA ASP A 73 2.12 -5.72 -12.41
C ASP A 73 1.08 -6.64 -13.07
N SER A 74 0.64 -7.68 -12.35
CA SER A 74 -0.45 -8.55 -12.84
C SER A 74 -1.75 -7.76 -13.03
N ALA A 75 -2.14 -6.96 -12.05
CA ALA A 75 -3.37 -6.19 -12.09
C ALA A 75 -3.40 -5.20 -13.28
N ILE A 76 -2.29 -4.55 -13.59
CA ILE A 76 -2.17 -3.64 -14.75
C ILE A 76 -2.42 -4.38 -16.06
N VAL A 77 -1.90 -5.60 -16.20
CA VAL A 77 -2.16 -6.46 -17.37
C VAL A 77 -3.64 -6.82 -17.45
N ASP A 78 -4.24 -7.22 -16.33
CA ASP A 78 -5.63 -7.68 -16.30
C ASP A 78 -6.63 -6.53 -16.54
N TYR A 79 -6.37 -5.33 -16.02
CA TYR A 79 -7.16 -4.14 -16.35
C TYR A 79 -7.03 -3.76 -17.83
N THR A 80 -5.85 -3.91 -18.42
CA THR A 80 -5.65 -3.66 -19.86
C THR A 80 -6.48 -4.62 -20.71
N LYS A 81 -6.47 -5.92 -20.38
CA LYS A 81 -7.33 -6.93 -21.03
C LYS A 81 -8.82 -6.63 -20.83
N SER A 82 -9.21 -6.24 -19.63
CA SER A 82 -10.60 -5.89 -19.30
C SER A 82 -11.09 -4.69 -20.11
N ILE A 83 -10.24 -3.68 -20.30
CA ILE A 83 -10.53 -2.53 -21.16
C ILE A 83 -10.78 -2.97 -22.61
N GLN A 84 -9.91 -3.83 -23.17
CA GLN A 84 -10.07 -4.34 -24.53
C GLN A 84 -11.38 -5.15 -24.67
N MET A 85 -11.68 -6.01 -23.70
CA MET A 85 -12.93 -6.78 -23.67
C MET A 85 -14.16 -5.87 -23.64
N LEU A 86 -14.15 -4.83 -22.81
CA LEU A 86 -15.25 -3.86 -22.71
C LEU A 86 -15.39 -3.04 -24.00
N GLN A 87 -14.28 -2.67 -24.65
CA GLN A 87 -14.30 -2.03 -25.96
C GLN A 87 -14.92 -2.94 -27.03
N ASN A 88 -14.59 -4.22 -27.03
CA ASN A 88 -15.21 -5.20 -27.93
C ASN A 88 -16.71 -5.36 -27.65
N THR A 89 -17.11 -5.29 -26.38
CA THR A 89 -18.53 -5.36 -25.97
C THR A 89 -19.32 -4.16 -26.48
N ILE A 90 -18.71 -2.96 -26.50
CA ILE A 90 -19.34 -1.73 -27.00
C ILE A 90 -19.74 -1.84 -28.46
N ASN A 91 -18.99 -2.60 -29.28
CA ASN A 91 -19.31 -2.81 -30.69
C ASN A 91 -20.66 -3.50 -30.93
N TYR A 92 -21.27 -4.10 -29.91
CA TYR A 92 -22.60 -4.73 -30.00
C TYR A 92 -23.74 -3.83 -29.50
N LEU A 93 -23.44 -2.69 -28.88
CA LEU A 93 -24.46 -1.80 -28.31
C LEU A 93 -25.28 -1.14 -29.41
N GLY A 94 -26.61 -1.09 -29.22
CA GLY A 94 -27.54 -0.49 -30.17
C GLY A 94 -27.79 -1.34 -31.44
N ILE A 95 -27.20 -2.52 -31.54
CA ILE A 95 -27.44 -3.45 -32.65
C ILE A 95 -28.62 -4.36 -32.29
N GLN A 96 -29.48 -4.63 -33.29
CA GLN A 96 -30.46 -5.72 -33.25
C GLN A 96 -29.94 -6.87 -34.13
N PRO A 97 -29.03 -7.71 -33.61
CA PRO A 97 -28.42 -8.76 -34.41
C PRO A 97 -29.47 -9.82 -34.77
N LYS A 98 -29.50 -10.24 -36.04
CA LYS A 98 -30.29 -11.42 -36.45
C LYS A 98 -29.80 -12.68 -35.74
N GLU A 99 -28.48 -12.83 -35.63
CA GLU A 99 -27.83 -13.91 -34.88
C GLU A 99 -26.56 -13.41 -34.18
N LEU A 100 -26.27 -13.95 -33.00
CA LEU A 100 -25.04 -13.70 -32.24
C LEU A 100 -24.24 -15.00 -32.12
N THR A 101 -22.94 -14.92 -32.37
CA THR A 101 -22.03 -16.03 -32.11
C THR A 101 -21.93 -16.30 -30.61
N GLN A 102 -21.55 -17.52 -30.21
CA GLN A 102 -21.38 -17.86 -28.80
C GLN A 102 -20.33 -16.98 -28.10
N ASP A 103 -19.27 -16.60 -28.81
CA ASP A 103 -18.25 -15.70 -28.25
C ASP A 103 -18.77 -14.28 -28.05
N ALA A 104 -19.60 -13.76 -28.97
CA ALA A 104 -20.27 -12.48 -28.79
C ALA A 104 -21.20 -12.52 -27.58
N LYS A 105 -21.97 -13.59 -27.41
CA LYS A 105 -22.83 -13.80 -26.25
C LYS A 105 -22.03 -13.77 -24.94
N LYS A 106 -20.90 -14.50 -24.88
CA LYS A 106 -20.00 -14.51 -23.71
C LYS A 106 -19.45 -13.12 -23.39
N LEU A 107 -19.07 -12.34 -24.40
CA LEU A 107 -18.58 -10.96 -24.20
C LEU A 107 -19.67 -10.06 -23.61
N ILE A 108 -20.89 -10.11 -24.18
CA ILE A 108 -22.03 -9.28 -23.75
C ILE A 108 -22.39 -9.53 -22.28
N VAL A 109 -22.36 -10.78 -21.84
CA VAL A 109 -22.77 -11.13 -20.46
C VAL A 109 -21.60 -11.17 -19.48
N ASN A 110 -20.39 -10.77 -19.91
CA ASN A 110 -19.21 -10.91 -19.07
C ASN A 110 -19.23 -9.94 -17.89
N LEU A 111 -19.35 -10.48 -16.69
CA LEU A 111 -19.30 -9.75 -15.42
C LEU A 111 -18.00 -9.97 -14.63
N ASN A 112 -17.01 -10.63 -15.23
CA ASN A 112 -15.79 -11.04 -14.54
C ASN A 112 -15.01 -9.81 -14.07
N TYR A 113 -14.77 -9.75 -12.78
CA TYR A 113 -13.93 -8.76 -12.14
C TYR A 113 -13.41 -9.35 -10.85
N GLU A 114 -12.09 -9.44 -10.74
CA GLU A 114 -11.43 -9.89 -9.53
C GLU A 114 -10.78 -8.70 -8.84
N LYS A 115 -11.08 -8.57 -7.55
CA LYS A 115 -10.51 -7.52 -6.73
C LYS A 115 -9.03 -7.82 -6.50
N THR A 116 -8.18 -6.84 -6.79
CA THR A 116 -6.75 -6.91 -6.50
C THR A 116 -6.52 -6.60 -5.02
N ILE A 117 -5.83 -7.50 -4.33
CA ILE A 117 -5.50 -7.36 -2.91
C ILE A 117 -4.04 -6.94 -2.78
N VAL A 118 -3.82 -5.70 -2.34
CA VAL A 118 -2.49 -5.14 -2.07
C VAL A 118 -2.24 -5.19 -0.56
N ARG A 119 -1.08 -5.68 -0.16
CA ARG A 119 -0.68 -5.82 1.24
C ARG A 119 -0.35 -4.46 1.84
N ASN A 120 -0.67 -4.29 3.12
CA ASN A 120 -0.42 -3.06 3.86
C ASN A 120 -0.09 -3.29 5.34
N GLU A 121 0.26 -4.52 5.74
CA GLU A 121 0.45 -4.86 7.15
C GLU A 121 1.66 -4.15 7.76
N ALA A 122 2.79 -4.15 7.05
CA ALA A 122 4.03 -3.50 7.46
C ALA A 122 3.85 -1.97 7.48
N ILE A 123 3.28 -1.40 6.42
CA ILE A 123 3.00 0.05 6.35
C ILE A 123 2.03 0.50 7.43
N ASN A 124 0.93 -0.23 7.65
CA ASN A 124 -0.01 0.09 8.72
C ASN A 124 0.64 -0.05 10.09
N SER A 125 1.49 -1.06 10.28
CA SER A 125 2.24 -1.21 11.53
C SER A 125 3.18 -0.03 11.77
N ILE A 126 3.81 0.52 10.73
CA ILE A 126 4.65 1.73 10.86
C ILE A 126 3.78 2.94 11.21
N ASN A 127 2.65 3.13 10.53
CA ASN A 127 1.76 4.27 10.71
C ASN A 127 1.00 4.28 12.04
N ALA A 128 0.63 3.10 12.55
CA ALA A 128 -0.17 2.96 13.77
C ALA A 128 0.66 2.87 15.06
N THR A 129 1.99 2.92 14.97
CA THR A 129 2.88 2.78 16.13
C THR A 129 3.98 3.83 16.12
N ASN A 130 4.78 3.91 17.20
CA ASN A 130 5.93 4.81 17.29
C ASN A 130 7.12 4.37 16.40
N LYS A 131 6.91 3.46 15.45
CA LYS A 131 7.97 2.92 14.59
C LYS A 131 8.63 3.97 13.69
N PHE A 132 7.93 5.07 13.40
CA PHE A 132 8.50 6.20 12.68
C PHE A 132 9.68 6.86 13.40
N GLU A 133 9.77 6.75 14.72
CA GLU A 133 10.89 7.30 15.51
C GLU A 133 12.22 6.60 15.19
N PHE A 134 12.17 5.34 14.77
CA PHE A 134 13.36 4.54 14.45
C PHE A 134 13.81 4.65 12.99
N ILE A 135 12.98 5.25 12.12
CA ILE A 135 13.35 5.49 10.72
C ILE A 135 14.16 6.77 10.69
N GLU A 136 15.41 6.73 10.23
CA GLU A 136 16.23 7.96 10.18
C GLU A 136 15.90 8.85 8.97
N SER A 137 15.49 8.23 7.86
CA SER A 137 15.27 8.92 6.59
C SER A 137 13.92 9.64 6.55
N ASP A 138 13.90 10.95 6.81
CA ASP A 138 12.68 11.79 6.76
C ASP A 138 11.94 11.66 5.43
N SER A 139 12.72 11.59 4.35
CA SER A 139 12.20 11.46 3.01
C SER A 139 11.62 10.06 2.71
N LEU A 140 11.97 9.02 3.48
CA LEU A 140 11.31 7.72 3.46
C LEU A 140 10.04 7.76 4.33
N LYS A 141 10.09 8.42 5.50
CA LYS A 141 8.90 8.61 6.36
C LYS A 141 7.76 9.25 5.60
N TYR A 142 8.05 10.33 4.86
CA TYR A 142 7.04 11.04 4.07
C TYR A 142 6.35 10.10 3.06
N LEU A 143 7.13 9.27 2.35
CA LEU A 143 6.58 8.35 1.37
C LEU A 143 5.73 7.24 2.04
N ILE A 144 6.19 6.69 3.17
CA ILE A 144 5.44 5.68 3.93
C ILE A 144 4.13 6.27 4.49
N ALA A 145 4.17 7.50 5.00
CA ALA A 145 3.01 8.19 5.55
C ALA A 145 1.97 8.53 4.47
N ALA A 146 2.40 8.81 3.23
CA ALA A 146 1.51 9.09 2.12
C ALA A 146 0.89 7.82 1.49
N TYR A 147 1.53 6.66 1.62
CA TYR A 147 1.14 5.42 0.94
C TYR A 147 -0.28 4.92 1.26
N PRO A 148 -0.81 4.99 2.50
CA PRO A 148 -2.19 4.60 2.80
C PRO A 148 -3.22 5.32 1.94
N ASN A 149 -3.02 6.62 1.67
CA ASN A 149 -3.95 7.38 0.84
C ASN A 149 -3.97 6.87 -0.62
N GLU A 150 -2.83 6.42 -1.13
CA GLU A 150 -2.73 5.82 -2.47
C GLU A 150 -3.45 4.47 -2.52
N LEU A 151 -3.32 3.66 -1.46
CA LEU A 151 -4.07 2.41 -1.31
C LEU A 151 -5.57 2.64 -1.20
N ASP A 152 -6.01 3.64 -0.43
CA ASP A 152 -7.42 3.97 -0.28
C ASP A 152 -8.02 4.44 -1.61
N SER A 153 -7.30 5.28 -2.36
CA SER A 153 -7.70 5.68 -3.71
C SER A 153 -7.90 4.47 -4.64
N PHE A 154 -6.93 3.54 -4.63
CA PHE A 154 -6.99 2.29 -5.38
C PHE A 154 -8.20 1.43 -4.96
N ASN A 155 -8.41 1.20 -3.67
CA ASN A 155 -9.49 0.37 -3.14
C ASN A 155 -10.89 0.97 -3.34
N ASN A 156 -11.01 2.30 -3.20
CA ASN A 156 -12.25 3.02 -3.43
C ASN A 156 -12.66 2.93 -4.91
N GLN A 157 -11.72 3.03 -5.84
CA GLN A 157 -12.01 2.88 -7.25
C GLN A 157 -12.42 1.44 -7.61
N GLN A 158 -11.78 0.42 -7.03
CA GLN A 158 -12.22 -0.97 -7.16
C GLN A 158 -13.68 -1.16 -6.72
N SER A 159 -14.04 -0.57 -5.58
CA SER A 159 -15.40 -0.65 -5.03
C SER A 159 -16.45 -0.02 -5.95
N LYS A 160 -16.10 1.04 -6.70
CA LYS A 160 -17.00 1.62 -7.71
C LYS A 160 -17.24 0.66 -8.88
N ILE A 161 -16.21 -0.04 -9.34
CA ILE A 161 -16.34 -1.05 -10.42
C ILE A 161 -17.23 -2.19 -9.95
N GLU A 162 -16.99 -2.71 -8.74
CA GLU A 162 -17.80 -3.77 -8.14
C GLU A 162 -19.27 -3.37 -7.99
N ASN A 163 -19.54 -2.13 -7.60
CA ASN A 163 -20.89 -1.58 -7.51
C ASN A 163 -21.59 -1.53 -8.88
N ILE A 164 -20.89 -1.07 -9.93
CA ILE A 164 -21.45 -1.06 -11.29
C ILE A 164 -21.81 -2.47 -11.75
N ILE A 165 -20.93 -3.44 -11.48
CA ILE A 165 -21.15 -4.84 -11.85
C ILE A 165 -22.36 -5.40 -11.10
N THR A 166 -22.37 -5.27 -9.78
CA THR A 166 -23.34 -5.95 -8.92
C THR A 166 -24.72 -5.29 -8.93
N ASN A 167 -24.76 -3.95 -8.93
CA ASN A 167 -26.01 -3.21 -8.72
C ASN A 167 -26.59 -2.60 -10.00
N ARG A 168 -25.87 -2.66 -11.13
CA ARG A 168 -26.34 -2.09 -12.40
C ARG A 168 -26.30 -3.09 -13.55
N LEU A 169 -25.15 -3.69 -13.82
CA LEU A 169 -25.00 -4.62 -14.95
C LEU A 169 -25.65 -5.97 -14.69
N LYS A 170 -25.42 -6.57 -13.52
CA LYS A 170 -25.99 -7.87 -13.18
C LYS A 170 -27.53 -7.86 -13.23
N PRO A 171 -28.25 -6.90 -12.62
CA PRO A 171 -29.71 -6.91 -12.65
C PRO A 171 -30.28 -6.72 -14.06
N VAL A 172 -29.70 -5.83 -14.87
CA VAL A 172 -30.19 -5.61 -16.23
C VAL A 172 -29.89 -6.80 -17.14
N ILE A 173 -28.75 -7.47 -16.96
CA ILE A 173 -28.45 -8.72 -17.71
C ILE A 173 -29.44 -9.81 -17.29
N GLU A 174 -29.64 -10.06 -16.00
CA GLU A 174 -30.56 -11.10 -15.50
C GLU A 174 -32.02 -10.84 -15.87
N LYS A 175 -32.41 -9.56 -16.06
CA LYS A 175 -33.73 -9.19 -16.55
C LYS A 175 -33.99 -9.65 -17.99
N HIS A 176 -32.97 -9.68 -18.85
CA HIS A 176 -33.12 -9.97 -20.29
C HIS A 176 -32.52 -11.31 -20.70
N ILE A 177 -31.51 -11.79 -19.98
CA ILE A 177 -30.72 -12.97 -20.30
C ILE A 177 -30.97 -14.04 -19.27
N SER A 178 -31.31 -15.21 -19.76
CA SER A 178 -31.47 -16.40 -18.95
C SER A 178 -30.10 -16.87 -18.46
N LEU A 179 -29.91 -16.92 -17.14
CA LEU A 179 -28.67 -17.46 -16.53
C LEU A 179 -28.39 -18.91 -16.96
N LEU A 180 -29.39 -19.59 -17.50
CA LEU A 180 -29.28 -20.94 -18.06
C LEU A 180 -28.36 -21.02 -19.26
N GLU A 181 -28.22 -19.93 -20.03
CA GLU A 181 -27.26 -19.88 -21.14
C GLU A 181 -25.81 -19.77 -20.67
N ILE A 182 -25.60 -19.41 -19.40
CA ILE A 182 -24.29 -19.27 -18.76
C ILE A 182 -23.99 -20.50 -17.87
N LEU A 183 -24.95 -21.42 -17.75
CA LEU A 183 -24.82 -22.65 -16.95
C LEU A 183 -23.78 -23.59 -17.59
N PRO A 184 -22.75 -24.05 -16.85
CA PRO A 184 -21.82 -25.05 -17.34
C PRO A 184 -22.52 -26.34 -17.77
N GLU A 185 -22.12 -26.93 -18.90
CA GLU A 185 -22.77 -28.13 -19.47
C GLU A 185 -22.76 -29.35 -18.53
N ASN A 186 -21.79 -29.40 -17.61
CA ASN A 186 -21.66 -30.45 -16.59
C ASN A 186 -22.56 -30.23 -15.35
N SER A 187 -23.46 -29.24 -15.37
CA SER A 187 -24.34 -28.95 -14.23
C SER A 187 -25.46 -29.98 -14.08
N TYR A 188 -25.85 -30.26 -12.83
CA TYR A 188 -26.98 -31.14 -12.52
C TYR A 188 -28.25 -30.69 -13.25
N ASN A 189 -28.91 -31.60 -13.96
CA ASN A 189 -30.11 -31.35 -14.77
C ASN A 189 -29.94 -30.30 -15.89
N TYR A 190 -28.73 -30.04 -16.40
CA TYR A 190 -28.47 -29.09 -17.51
C TYR A 190 -29.45 -29.25 -18.69
N GLN A 191 -29.65 -30.48 -19.18
CA GLN A 191 -30.55 -30.76 -20.30
C GLN A 191 -32.01 -30.40 -20.00
N ARG A 192 -32.50 -30.68 -18.77
CA ARG A 192 -33.86 -30.31 -18.36
C ARG A 192 -34.01 -28.80 -18.30
N VAL A 193 -33.05 -28.13 -17.67
CA VAL A 193 -33.06 -26.68 -17.49
C VAL A 193 -32.98 -25.96 -18.83
N LYS A 194 -32.14 -26.44 -19.76
CA LYS A 194 -32.04 -25.92 -21.13
C LYS A 194 -33.34 -26.07 -21.93
N ASN A 195 -34.05 -27.18 -21.77
CA ASN A 195 -35.27 -27.47 -22.54
C ASN A 195 -36.52 -26.71 -22.05
N PHE A 196 -36.58 -26.35 -20.78
CA PHE A 196 -37.74 -25.68 -20.17
C PHE A 196 -37.48 -24.23 -19.74
N GLY A 197 -36.26 -23.75 -19.94
CA GLY A 197 -35.85 -22.39 -19.61
C GLY A 197 -36.42 -21.35 -20.57
N ASN A 198 -36.72 -20.16 -20.04
CA ASN A 198 -37.05 -19.01 -20.87
C ASN A 198 -35.83 -18.61 -21.72
N GLN A 199 -36.11 -18.16 -22.95
CA GLN A 199 -35.10 -17.72 -23.91
C GLN A 199 -34.58 -16.31 -23.57
N SER A 200 -33.29 -16.07 -23.86
CA SER A 200 -32.66 -14.77 -23.68
C SER A 200 -33.04 -13.77 -24.78
N ASN A 201 -33.29 -12.52 -24.41
CA ASN A 201 -33.60 -11.41 -25.32
C ASN A 201 -32.40 -10.44 -25.46
N TYR A 202 -31.40 -10.85 -26.24
CA TYR A 202 -30.23 -10.00 -26.53
C TYR A 202 -30.58 -8.68 -27.22
N PRO A 203 -31.46 -8.63 -28.25
CA PRO A 203 -31.82 -7.36 -28.89
C PRO A 203 -32.34 -6.31 -27.90
N GLU A 204 -33.21 -6.71 -26.95
CA GLU A 204 -33.75 -5.78 -25.94
C GLU A 204 -32.67 -5.32 -24.94
N LEU A 205 -31.77 -6.22 -24.51
CA LEU A 205 -30.63 -5.86 -23.67
C LEU A 205 -29.72 -4.82 -24.36
N LEU A 206 -29.35 -5.06 -25.62
CA LEU A 206 -28.36 -4.26 -26.35
C LEU A 206 -28.84 -2.84 -26.68
N VAL A 207 -30.16 -2.63 -26.77
CA VAL A 207 -30.76 -1.29 -26.94
C VAL A 207 -31.15 -0.63 -25.61
N SER A 208 -31.09 -1.36 -24.49
CA SER A 208 -31.40 -0.82 -23.17
C SER A 208 -30.38 0.24 -22.75
N ARG A 209 -30.88 1.44 -22.44
CA ARG A 209 -30.06 2.54 -21.92
C ARG A 209 -29.35 2.19 -20.62
N GLU A 210 -29.99 1.38 -19.76
CA GLU A 210 -29.41 0.95 -18.48
C GLU A 210 -28.15 0.11 -18.71
N TYR A 211 -28.22 -0.86 -19.62
CA TYR A 211 -27.10 -1.72 -19.98
C TYR A 211 -25.98 -0.93 -20.68
N GLN A 212 -26.32 -0.11 -21.68
CA GLN A 212 -25.36 0.75 -22.37
C GLN A 212 -24.59 1.65 -21.39
N ASN A 213 -25.31 2.35 -20.51
CA ASN A 213 -24.70 3.21 -19.50
C ASN A 213 -23.83 2.41 -18.51
N GLY A 214 -24.24 1.21 -18.14
CA GLY A 214 -23.47 0.33 -17.26
C GLY A 214 -22.15 -0.11 -17.88
N VAL A 215 -22.16 -0.52 -19.16
CA VAL A 215 -20.95 -0.97 -19.87
C VAL A 215 -19.98 0.19 -20.07
N ILE A 216 -20.49 1.36 -20.49
CA ILE A 216 -19.67 2.56 -20.68
C ILE A 216 -19.07 3.04 -19.36
N ASP A 217 -19.85 3.12 -18.28
CA ASP A 217 -19.32 3.53 -16.97
C ASP A 217 -18.29 2.52 -16.46
N ARG A 218 -18.53 1.21 -16.58
CA ARG A 218 -17.53 0.19 -16.24
C ARG A 218 -16.23 0.38 -17.01
N LEU A 219 -16.28 0.68 -18.32
CA LEU A 219 -15.09 0.96 -19.12
C LEU A 219 -14.33 2.17 -18.60
N LEU A 220 -15.03 3.29 -18.33
CA LEU A 220 -14.41 4.50 -17.81
C LEU A 220 -13.75 4.25 -16.44
N ARG A 221 -14.46 3.59 -15.52
CA ARG A 221 -13.91 3.26 -14.19
C ARG A 221 -12.72 2.30 -14.26
N THR A 222 -12.71 1.37 -15.21
CA THR A 222 -11.57 0.46 -15.41
C THR A 222 -10.35 1.19 -15.97
N LYS A 223 -10.55 2.19 -16.84
CA LYS A 223 -9.45 3.06 -17.31
C LYS A 223 -8.87 3.91 -16.18
N ASP A 224 -9.72 4.49 -15.34
CA ASP A 224 -9.29 5.21 -14.13
C ASP A 224 -8.49 4.27 -13.21
N GLN A 225 -9.00 3.06 -12.97
CA GLN A 225 -8.35 2.04 -12.14
C GLN A 225 -6.96 1.66 -12.68
N LEU A 226 -6.82 1.50 -14.00
CA LEU A 226 -5.52 1.25 -14.63
C LEU A 226 -4.52 2.39 -14.37
N SER A 227 -4.98 3.64 -14.45
CA SER A 227 -4.14 4.81 -14.16
C SER A 227 -3.72 4.85 -12.68
N ILE A 228 -4.65 4.58 -11.77
CA ILE A 228 -4.38 4.54 -10.33
C ILE A 228 -3.42 3.39 -9.99
N ALA A 229 -3.61 2.21 -10.59
CA ALA A 229 -2.72 1.06 -10.42
C ALA A 229 -1.28 1.37 -10.84
N LYS A 230 -1.09 2.03 -11.99
CA LYS A 230 0.22 2.46 -12.48
C LYS A 230 0.88 3.47 -11.55
N ASN A 231 0.12 4.46 -11.04
CA ASN A 231 0.64 5.41 -10.05
C ASN A 231 1.05 4.70 -8.75
N LEU A 232 0.16 3.85 -8.21
CA LEU A 232 0.45 3.10 -6.99
C LEU A 232 1.71 2.26 -7.15
N ARG A 233 1.85 1.50 -8.25
CA ARG A 233 3.07 0.74 -8.57
C ARG A 233 4.32 1.62 -8.59
N PHE A 234 4.26 2.77 -9.25
CA PHE A 234 5.39 3.72 -9.30
C PHE A 234 5.77 4.22 -7.90
N LYS A 235 4.78 4.51 -7.04
CA LYS A 235 5.04 4.89 -5.64
C LYS A 235 5.65 3.73 -4.85
N THR A 236 5.13 2.51 -5.01
CA THR A 236 5.68 1.28 -4.39
C THR A 236 7.15 1.09 -4.78
N GLU A 237 7.47 1.21 -6.06
CA GLU A 237 8.83 1.09 -6.61
C GLU A 237 9.77 2.18 -6.08
N THR A 238 9.26 3.42 -5.98
CA THR A 238 10.00 4.54 -5.40
C THR A 238 10.38 4.27 -3.95
N ILE A 239 9.44 3.76 -3.15
CA ILE A 239 9.70 3.40 -1.75
C ILE A 239 10.70 2.24 -1.68
N ALA A 240 10.49 1.18 -2.47
CA ALA A 240 11.36 0.00 -2.48
C ALA A 240 12.81 0.35 -2.85
N THR A 241 13.01 1.17 -3.88
CA THR A 241 14.34 1.63 -4.33
C THR A 241 15.06 2.40 -3.22
N LYS A 242 14.33 3.29 -2.54
CA LYS A 242 14.88 4.09 -1.46
C LYS A 242 15.19 3.25 -0.23
N LEU A 243 14.31 2.33 0.10
CA LEU A 243 14.49 1.38 1.19
C LEU A 243 15.73 0.50 0.99
N ASN A 244 15.96 0.03 -0.23
CA ASN A 244 17.16 -0.73 -0.59
C ASN A 244 18.45 0.07 -0.41
N HIS A 245 18.41 1.39 -0.69
CA HIS A 245 19.54 2.26 -0.40
C HIS A 245 19.81 2.37 1.11
N GLU A 246 18.77 2.51 1.93
CA GLU A 246 18.89 2.60 3.41
C GLU A 246 19.34 1.28 4.07
N LEU A 247 18.95 0.14 3.48
CA LEU A 247 19.37 -1.21 3.92
C LEU A 247 20.87 -1.45 3.67
N ASN A 248 21.43 -0.85 2.62
CA ASN A 248 22.84 -1.00 2.24
C ASN A 248 23.75 0.10 2.82
N ARG A 249 23.22 1.01 3.65
CA ARG A 249 24.05 2.01 4.34
C ARG A 249 24.98 1.33 5.36
N PRO A 250 26.29 1.68 5.36
CA PRO A 250 27.27 1.13 6.29
C PRO A 250 27.01 1.49 7.76
#